data_AF-S4NEY4-F1
#
_entry.id   AF-S4NEY4-F1
#
_cell.length_a   1.000
_cell.length_b   1.000
_cell.length_c   1.000
_cell.angle_alpha   90.00
_cell.angle_beta   90.00
_cell.angle_gamma   90.00
#
_symmetry.space_group_name_H-M   'P 1'
#
loop_
_entity.id
_entity.type
_entity.pdbx_description
1 polymer ?
#
loop_
_entity_poly.entity_id
_entity_poly.type
_entity_poly.pdbx_seq_one_letter_code
_entity_poly.pdbx_strand_id
1 'polypeptide(L)'
;MTAATPPPGTKSGTGPGTETESELRAGLTALLQESDPHRQLDSLENVVVRAYFTKRIPEAGAVPGPADAPKTIEGWVTWAVRRSSGS
;
A
#
# COMPACT_ATOMS: atom_id res chain seq x y z
N MET A 1 48.46 3.69 -1.82
CA MET A 1 47.65 2.46 -1.84
C MET A 1 46.97 2.34 -0.49
N THR A 2 45.63 2.40 -0.46
CA THR A 2 44.70 1.64 0.40
C THR A 2 43.30 2.10 0.00
N ALA A 3 42.55 1.20 -0.64
CA ALA A 3 41.15 1.40 -0.96
C ALA A 3 40.33 1.25 0.33
N ALA A 4 39.40 2.18 0.55
CA ALA A 4 38.32 2.01 1.52
C ALA A 4 37.00 1.91 0.75
N THR A 5 36.48 0.69 0.73
CA THR A 5 35.20 0.24 0.18
C THR A 5 34.03 1.11 0.67
N PRO A 6 33.14 1.60 -0.22
CA PRO A 6 31.87 2.19 0.20
C PRO A 6 30.89 1.10 0.69
N PRO A 7 30.02 1.37 1.68
CA PRO A 7 29.01 0.41 2.10
C PRO A 7 27.99 0.13 0.97
N PRO A 8 27.49 -1.12 0.85
CA PRO A 8 26.47 -1.47 -0.14
C PRO A 8 25.13 -0.82 0.23
N GLY A 9 24.45 -0.30 -0.78
CA GLY A 9 23.31 0.58 -0.61
C GLY A 9 22.01 -0.09 -0.17
N THR A 10 21.13 0.76 0.33
CA THR A 10 19.70 0.69 0.04
C THR A 10 19.29 2.07 -0.46
N LYS A 11 19.49 2.29 -1.76
CA LYS A 11 18.59 3.17 -2.51
C LYS A 11 17.23 2.46 -2.45
N SER A 12 16.37 2.89 -1.53
CA SER A 12 14.94 2.66 -1.71
C SER A 12 14.54 3.49 -2.92
N GLY A 13 14.65 2.86 -4.09
CA GLY A 13 14.20 3.43 -5.33
C GLY A 13 12.69 3.52 -5.28
N THR A 14 12.17 4.67 -4.87
CA THR A 14 10.79 5.08 -5.20
C THR A 14 10.78 5.45 -6.68
N GLY A 15 10.86 4.43 -7.53
CA GLY A 15 10.39 4.55 -8.90
C GLY A 15 8.86 4.53 -8.87
N PRO A 16 8.16 5.45 -9.58
CA PRO A 16 6.73 5.38 -9.70
C PRO A 16 6.39 4.16 -10.57
N GLY A 17 5.79 3.11 -9.99
CA GLY A 17 5.20 2.04 -10.80
C GLY A 17 5.12 0.63 -10.20
N THR A 18 5.82 0.31 -9.12
CA THR A 18 5.77 -1.06 -8.53
C THR A 18 5.78 -1.00 -7.01
N GLU A 19 4.71 -0.48 -6.40
CA GLU A 19 4.53 -0.62 -4.96
C GLU A 19 4.33 -2.10 -4.63
N THR A 20 5.27 -2.65 -3.86
CA THR A 20 5.20 -4.04 -3.44
C THR A 20 4.10 -4.24 -2.38
N GLU A 21 3.59 -5.46 -2.26
CA GLU A 21 2.62 -5.83 -1.21
C GLU A 21 3.06 -5.35 0.18
N SER A 22 4.35 -5.53 0.48
CA SER A 22 4.97 -5.13 1.75
C SER A 22 4.95 -3.63 1.98
N GLU A 23 5.16 -2.81 0.95
CA GLU A 23 5.11 -1.34 1.06
C GLU A 23 3.69 -0.83 1.26
N LEU A 24 2.72 -1.46 0.59
CA LEU A 24 1.31 -1.14 0.77
C LEU A 24 0.83 -1.50 2.18
N ARG A 25 1.18 -2.69 2.67
CA ARG A 25 0.86 -3.13 4.03
C ARG A 25 1.48 -2.19 5.07
N ALA A 26 2.77 -1.89 4.94
CA ALA A 26 3.47 -0.97 5.84
C ALA A 26 2.85 0.44 5.82
N GLY A 27 2.48 0.93 4.64
CA GLY A 27 1.82 2.23 4.48
C GLY A 27 0.46 2.30 5.16
N LEU A 28 -0.37 1.26 5.03
CA LEU A 28 -1.68 1.19 5.67
C LEU A 28 -1.57 1.02 7.19
N THR A 29 -0.66 0.16 7.67
CA THR A 29 -0.41 -0.01 9.10
C THR A 29 0.04 1.29 9.75
N ALA A 30 0.95 2.04 9.10
CA ALA A 30 1.37 3.35 9.59
C ALA A 30 0.25 4.39 9.54
N LEU A 31 -0.57 4.39 8.48
CA LEU A 31 -1.67 5.34 8.30
C LEU A 31 -2.78 5.15 9.33
N LEU A 32 -3.15 3.90 9.60
CA LEU A 32 -4.25 3.53 10.49
C LEU A 32 -3.80 3.32 11.94
N GLN A 33 -2.48 3.30 12.20
CA GLN A 33 -1.91 2.88 13.48
C GLN A 33 -2.40 1.47 13.89
N GLU A 34 -2.65 0.62 12.91
CA GLU A 34 -3.24 -0.71 13.09
C GLU A 34 -2.25 -1.79 12.62
N SER A 35 -1.89 -2.68 13.55
CA SER A 35 -0.89 -3.72 13.32
C SER A 35 -1.50 -5.07 12.96
N ASP A 36 -2.77 -5.32 13.31
CA ASP A 36 -3.50 -6.53 12.92
C ASP A 36 -4.09 -6.36 11.51
N PRO A 37 -3.54 -7.06 10.49
CA PRO A 37 -3.99 -6.90 9.12
C PRO A 37 -5.39 -7.50 8.86
N HIS A 38 -5.90 -8.32 9.78
CA HIS A 38 -7.20 -8.97 9.67
C HIS A 38 -8.30 -8.28 10.49
N ARG A 39 -7.95 -7.25 11.28
CA ARG A 39 -8.93 -6.46 12.01
C ARG A 39 -9.88 -5.77 11.04
N GLN A 40 -11.17 -5.79 11.39
CA GLN A 40 -12.16 -5.02 10.66
C GLN A 40 -11.94 -3.52 10.86
N LEU A 41 -11.79 -2.83 9.74
CA LEU A 41 -11.75 -1.39 9.64
C LEU A 41 -13.14 -0.81 9.84
N ASP A 42 -13.23 0.25 10.64
CA ASP A 42 -14.44 1.02 10.79
C ASP A 42 -14.74 1.89 9.54
N SER A 43 -15.88 2.57 9.56
CA SER A 43 -16.33 3.39 8.42
C SER A 43 -15.36 4.52 8.08
N LEU A 44 -14.73 5.15 9.08
CA LEU A 44 -13.76 6.23 8.87
C LEU A 44 -12.43 5.66 8.35
N GLU A 45 -11.94 4.59 8.95
CA GLU A 45 -10.74 3.88 8.50
C GLU A 45 -10.88 3.47 7.02
N ASN A 46 -12.03 2.93 6.63
CA ASN A 46 -12.31 2.60 5.23
C ASN A 46 -12.28 3.83 4.29
N VAL A 47 -12.81 4.98 4.72
CA VAL A 47 -12.75 6.22 3.92
C VAL A 47 -11.29 6.69 3.77
N VAL A 48 -10.50 6.60 4.84
CA VAL A 48 -9.08 6.96 4.83
C VAL A 48 -8.29 6.07 3.86
N VAL A 49 -8.50 4.76 3.90
CA VAL A 49 -7.84 3.81 2.98
C VAL A 49 -8.25 4.07 1.53
N ARG A 50 -9.53 4.36 1.26
CA ARG A 50 -9.99 4.73 -0.08
C ARG A 50 -9.32 6.00 -0.59
N ALA A 51 -9.22 7.03 0.24
CA ALA A 51 -8.54 8.27 -0.10
C ALA A 51 -7.04 8.05 -0.35
N TYR A 52 -6.41 7.18 0.44
CA TYR A 52 -5.02 6.77 0.27
C TYR A 52 -4.79 6.16 -1.11
N PHE A 53 -5.57 5.14 -1.49
CA PHE A 53 -5.42 4.48 -2.79
C PHE A 53 -5.83 5.38 -3.96
N THR A 54 -6.82 6.26 -3.80
CA THR A 54 -7.22 7.22 -4.85
C THR A 54 -6.07 8.16 -5.22
N LYS A 55 -5.27 8.59 -4.23
CA LYS A 55 -4.11 9.46 -4.46
C LYS A 55 -2.89 8.71 -4.97
N ARG A 56 -2.70 7.47 -4.52
CA ARG A 56 -1.47 6.70 -4.76
C ARG A 56 -1.51 5.87 -6.04
N ILE A 57 -2.69 5.36 -6.41
CA ILE A 57 -2.89 4.54 -7.60
C ILE A 57 -3.99 5.15 -8.48
N PRO A 58 -3.75 6.33 -9.10
CA PRO A 58 -4.76 6.99 -9.94
C PRO A 58 -5.15 6.13 -11.17
N GLU A 59 -4.24 5.27 -11.62
CA GLU A 59 -4.42 4.41 -12.79
C GLU A 59 -5.10 3.08 -12.48
N ALA A 60 -5.26 2.73 -11.19
CA ALA A 60 -5.94 1.50 -10.79
C ALA A 60 -7.41 1.47 -11.21
N GLY A 61 -8.00 2.56 -11.71
CA GLY A 61 -9.43 2.64 -11.98
C GLY A 61 -10.25 2.89 -10.72
N ALA A 62 -11.58 2.79 -10.82
CA ALA A 62 -12.48 3.18 -9.73
C ALA A 62 -12.21 2.37 -8.45
N VAL A 63 -11.72 3.02 -7.39
CA VAL A 63 -11.64 2.45 -6.04
C VAL A 63 -13.02 1.95 -5.63
N PRO A 64 -13.16 0.72 -5.08
CA PRO A 64 -14.47 0.16 -4.77
C PRO A 64 -15.30 1.11 -3.90
N GLY A 65 -16.61 1.10 -4.16
CA GLY A 65 -17.58 1.86 -3.38
C GLY A 65 -17.60 1.38 -1.92
N PRO A 66 -18.19 2.15 -0.99
CA PRO A 66 -18.24 1.78 0.42
C PRO A 66 -18.90 0.42 0.70
N ALA A 67 -19.83 -0.01 -0.16
CA ALA A 67 -20.54 -1.28 -0.01
C ALA A 67 -19.69 -2.50 -0.42
N ASP A 68 -18.83 -2.33 -1.44
CA ASP A 68 -18.00 -3.38 -2.04
C ASP A 68 -16.53 -3.32 -1.61
N ALA A 69 -16.20 -2.37 -0.72
CA ALA A 69 -14.86 -2.14 -0.23
C ALA A 69 -14.38 -3.29 0.67
N PRO A 70 -13.10 -3.72 0.56
CA PRO A 70 -12.49 -4.58 1.54
C PRO A 70 -12.60 -3.97 2.94
N LYS A 71 -12.81 -4.81 3.95
CA LYS A 71 -12.99 -4.36 5.35
C LYS A 71 -11.74 -4.54 6.20
N THR A 72 -10.63 -4.97 5.63
CA THR A 72 -9.38 -5.26 6.35
C THR A 72 -8.19 -4.69 5.58
N ILE A 73 -7.09 -4.43 6.27
CA ILE A 73 -5.83 -3.98 5.64
C ILE A 73 -5.38 -5.01 4.61
N GLU A 74 -5.39 -6.29 4.96
CA GLU A 74 -5.03 -7.37 4.04
C GLU A 74 -5.90 -7.35 2.78
N GLY A 75 -7.23 -7.23 2.92
CA GLY A 75 -8.13 -7.21 1.78
C GLY A 75 -7.88 -6.01 0.85
N TRP A 76 -7.55 -4.86 1.42
CA TRP A 76 -7.15 -3.67 0.66
C TRP A 76 -5.82 -3.85 -0.08
N VAL A 77 -4.82 -4.43 0.58
CA VAL A 77 -3.52 -4.74 -0.03
C VAL A 77 -3.70 -5.74 -1.17
N THR A 78 -4.44 -6.84 -0.96
CA THR A 78 -4.71 -7.85 -1.99
C THR A 78 -5.43 -7.25 -3.20
N TRP A 79 -6.42 -6.39 -2.95
CA TRP A 79 -7.11 -5.68 -4.02
C TRP A 79 -6.14 -4.80 -4.83
N ALA A 80 -5.27 -4.05 -4.16
CA ALA A 80 -4.32 -3.16 -4.82
C ALA A 80 -3.28 -3.93 -5.64
N VAL A 81 -2.73 -5.02 -5.09
CA VAL A 81 -1.77 -5.89 -5.78
C VAL A 81 -2.41 -6.55 -7.01
N ARG A 82 -3.64 -7.08 -6.89
CA ARG A 82 -4.37 -7.68 -8.02
C ARG A 82 -4.56 -6.68 -9.15
N ARG A 83 -4.79 -5.41 -8.82
CA ARG A 83 -5.03 -4.35 -9.81
C ARG A 83 -3.76 -3.85 -10.47
N SER A 84 -2.68 -3.73 -9.70
CA SER A 84 -1.35 -3.42 -10.23
C SER A 84 -0.78 -4.54 -11.10
N SER A 85 -1.18 -5.79 -10.88
CA SER A 85 -0.71 -6.96 -11.67
C SER A 85 -1.54 -7.19 -12.95
N GLY A 86 -2.65 -6.48 -13.12
CA GLY A 86 -3.56 -6.61 -14.26
C GLY A 86 -3.36 -5.55 -15.35
N SER A 87 -2.28 -4.77 -15.28
CA SER A 87 -1.94 -3.68 -16.21
C SER A 87 -0.76 -4.03 -17.11
#